data_AF-A0A8X6X6T6-F1
#
_entry.id   AF-A0A8X6X6T6-F1
#
_cell.length_a   1.000
_cell.length_b   1.000
_cell.length_c   1.000
_cell.angle_alpha   90.00
_cell.angle_beta   90.00
_cell.angle_gamma   90.00
#
_symmetry.space_group_name_H-M   'P 1'
#
loop_
_entity.id
_entity.type
_entity.pdbx_description
1 polymer ?
#
loop_
_entity_poly.entity_id
_entity_poly.type
_entity_poly.pdbx_seq_one_letter_code
_entity_poly.pdbx_strand_id
1 'polypeptide(L)'
;MLLRLNEYNIQLEYVPRKNLVIADALSRAQSTTDNFDEVLGQEATVRINLLTQASPTKWEEITSLTAGDPEMQDVLFHINNGWPQKKKKIAAQPYWHCKEELYSTKEGIICRGHTHSD
;
A
#
# COMPACT_ATOMS: atom_id res chain seq x y z
N MET A 1 4.58 8.77 -8.64
CA MET A 1 3.95 8.98 -9.96
C MET A 1 4.53 8.05 -11.02
N LEU A 2 5.85 7.88 -11.11
CA LEU A 2 6.51 6.98 -12.07
C LEU A 2 5.96 5.55 -12.09
N LEU A 3 5.71 4.95 -10.92
CA LEU A 3 5.13 3.60 -10.83
C LEU A 3 3.73 3.49 -11.44
N ARG A 4 2.91 4.56 -11.40
CA ARG A 4 1.56 4.56 -12.00
C ARG A 4 1.61 4.72 -13.52
N LEU A 5 2.61 5.45 -14.02
CA LEU A 5 2.79 5.70 -15.45
C LEU A 5 3.34 4.47 -16.18
N ASN A 6 3.97 3.53 -15.46
CA ASN A 6 4.55 2.30 -16.02
C ASN A 6 3.52 1.33 -16.61
N GLU A 7 2.25 1.43 -16.19
CA GLU A 7 1.15 0.57 -16.70
C GLU A 7 0.64 1.04 -18.07
N TYR A 8 1.05 2.23 -18.53
CA TYR A 8 0.58 2.84 -19.76
C TYR A 8 1.72 2.96 -20.77
N ASN A 9 1.44 2.66 -22.03
CA ASN A 9 2.35 3.00 -23.12
C ASN A 9 2.15 4.48 -23.50
N ILE A 10 2.94 5.36 -22.89
CA ILE A 10 2.77 6.81 -22.99
C ILE A 10 3.63 7.35 -24.14
N GLN A 11 3.00 8.16 -25.00
CA GLN A 11 3.68 8.98 -25.99
C GLN A 11 3.57 10.44 -25.58
N LEU A 12 4.70 11.13 -25.44
CA LEU A 12 4.75 12.53 -25.02
C LEU A 12 4.80 13.43 -26.25
N GLU A 13 3.77 14.25 -26.43
CA GLU A 13 3.69 15.21 -27.53
C GLU A 13 3.51 16.64 -26.99
N TYR A 14 4.21 17.60 -27.61
CA TYR A 14 4.06 19.02 -27.28
C TYR A 14 2.86 19.61 -28.04
N VAL A 15 1.90 20.18 -27.31
CA VAL A 15 0.77 20.90 -27.89
C VAL A 15 0.94 22.41 -27.68
N PRO A 16 0.99 23.22 -28.75
CA PRO A 16 1.08 24.67 -28.64
C PRO A 16 -0.15 25.29 -27.95
N ARG A 17 0.06 26.36 -27.20
CA ARG A 17 -0.97 27.05 -26.39
C ARG A 17 -2.29 27.35 -27.14
N LYS A 18 -2.20 27.73 -28.41
CA LYS A 18 -3.36 28.09 -29.24
C LYS A 18 -4.34 26.92 -29.45
N ASN A 19 -3.85 25.68 -29.33
CA ASN A 19 -4.65 24.47 -29.48
C ASN A 19 -5.04 23.85 -28.12
N LEU A 20 -4.56 24.42 -27.01
CA LEU A 20 -4.77 23.92 -25.65
C LEU A 20 -5.95 24.64 -24.95
N VAL A 21 -6.78 25.39 -25.67
CA VAL A 21 -7.81 26.26 -25.08
C VAL A 21 -8.82 25.50 -24.24
N ILE A 22 -9.24 24.30 -24.66
CA ILE A 22 -10.22 23.49 -23.93
C ILE A 22 -9.62 22.98 -22.61
N ALA A 23 -8.42 22.43 -22.65
CA ALA A 23 -7.75 21.92 -21.45
C ALA A 23 -7.36 23.05 -20.49
N ASP A 24 -6.91 24.21 -21.01
CA ASP A 24 -6.61 25.39 -20.19
C ASP A 24 -7.88 25.95 -19.53
N ALA A 25 -9.01 26.00 -20.25
CA ALA A 25 -10.29 26.43 -19.69
C ALA A 25 -10.80 25.47 -18.60
N LEU A 26 -10.78 24.16 -18.84
CA LEU A 26 -11.25 23.15 -17.87
C LEU A 26 -10.35 23.05 -16.63
N SER A 27 -9.03 23.14 -16.80
CA SER A 27 -8.10 23.10 -15.67
C SER A 27 -8.22 24.33 -14.75
N ARG A 28 -8.64 25.48 -15.30
CA ARG A 28 -8.92 26.71 -14.55
C ARG A 28 -10.36 26.78 -14.02
N ALA A 29 -11.29 26.03 -14.60
CA ALA A 29 -12.68 25.93 -14.16
C ALA A 29 -12.82 24.96 -12.98
N GLN A 30 -12.14 25.28 -11.87
CA GLN A 30 -12.30 24.53 -10.63
C GLN A 30 -13.68 24.85 -10.05
N SER A 31 -14.59 23.87 -10.06
CA SER A 31 -15.85 23.97 -9.32
C SER A 31 -15.54 24.08 -7.83
N THR A 32 -16.04 25.14 -7.18
CA THR A 32 -15.88 25.43 -5.74
C THR A 32 -16.64 24.47 -4.81
N THR A 33 -16.91 23.26 -5.26
CA THR A 33 -17.46 22.20 -4.41
C THR A 33 -16.28 21.47 -3.79
N ASP A 34 -16.11 21.67 -2.48
CA ASP A 34 -15.07 21.15 -1.56
C ASP A 34 -14.87 19.61 -1.54
N ASN A 35 -15.33 18.87 -2.55
CA ASN A 35 -15.34 17.41 -2.56
C ASN A 35 -14.16 16.79 -3.35
N PHE A 36 -13.24 17.58 -3.89
CA PHE A 36 -12.12 17.04 -4.68
C PHE A 36 -11.10 16.26 -3.82
N ASP A 37 -10.95 16.63 -2.55
CA ASP A 37 -10.12 15.88 -1.60
C ASP A 37 -10.73 14.52 -1.23
N GLU A 38 -12.06 14.39 -1.26
CA GLU A 38 -12.74 13.13 -0.96
C GLU A 38 -12.50 12.07 -2.05
N VAL A 39 -12.41 12.49 -3.32
CA VAL A 39 -12.12 11.61 -4.46
C VAL A 39 -10.67 11.11 -4.46
N LEU A 40 -9.71 11.99 -4.13
CA LEU A 40 -8.29 11.61 -3.97
C LEU A 40 -8.07 10.71 -2.75
N GLY A 41 -8.81 10.96 -1.67
CA GLY A 41 -8.88 10.07 -0.51
C GLY A 41 -9.40 8.68 -0.89
N GLN A 42 -10.47 8.62 -1.70
CA GLN A 42 -11.06 7.36 -2.17
C GLN A 42 -10.06 6.51 -2.98
N GLU A 43 -9.26 7.12 -3.86
CA GLU A 43 -8.21 6.40 -4.61
C GLU A 43 -7.08 5.87 -3.70
N ALA A 44 -6.79 6.54 -2.59
CA ALA A 44 -5.85 6.05 -1.58
C ALA A 44 -6.45 4.89 -0.77
N THR A 45 -7.73 4.98 -0.42
CA THR A 45 -8.46 3.92 0.30
C THR A 45 -8.59 2.64 -0.53
N VAL A 46 -8.78 2.75 -1.85
CA VAL A 46 -8.83 1.59 -2.78
C VAL A 46 -7.53 0.78 -2.77
N ARG A 47 -6.39 1.36 -2.38
CA ARG A 47 -5.09 0.65 -2.35
C ARG A 47 -4.93 -0.30 -1.17
N ILE A 48 -5.73 -0.15 -0.11
CA ILE A 48 -5.56 -0.93 1.13
C ILE A 48 -6.14 -2.35 1.00
N ASN A 49 -6.94 -2.63 -0.04
CA ASN A 49 -7.65 -3.90 -0.17
C ASN A 49 -7.09 -4.91 -1.18
N LEU A 50 -5.82 -4.79 -1.59
CA LEU A 50 -5.21 -5.75 -2.53
C LEU A 50 -5.27 -7.21 -1.99
N LEU A 51 -5.18 -7.38 -0.67
CA LEU A 51 -5.31 -8.68 -0.02
C LEU A 51 -6.77 -9.17 0.05
N THR A 52 -7.75 -8.29 0.27
CA THR A 52 -9.17 -8.72 0.29
C THR A 52 -9.70 -9.19 -1.07
N GLN A 53 -9.03 -8.80 -2.16
CA GLN A 53 -9.36 -9.25 -3.51
C GLN A 53 -8.57 -10.50 -3.93
N ALA A 54 -7.66 -11.00 -3.08
CA ALA A 54 -6.89 -12.19 -3.39
C ALA A 54 -7.77 -13.46 -3.33
N SER A 55 -7.66 -14.30 -4.36
CA SER A 55 -8.30 -15.62 -4.40
C SER A 55 -7.84 -16.48 -3.21
N PRO A 56 -8.70 -17.35 -2.64
CA PRO A 56 -8.32 -18.27 -1.56
C PRO A 56 -7.06 -19.10 -1.86
N THR A 57 -6.82 -19.45 -3.12
CA THR A 57 -5.58 -20.15 -3.52
C THR A 57 -4.32 -19.31 -3.31
N LYS A 58 -4.40 -17.99 -3.50
CA LYS A 58 -3.26 -17.09 -3.24
C LYS A 58 -3.02 -16.90 -1.74
N TRP A 59 -4.07 -16.98 -0.92
CA TRP A 59 -3.92 -16.99 0.54
C TRP A 59 -3.11 -18.20 1.00
N GLU A 60 -3.40 -19.40 0.49
CA GLU A 60 -2.63 -20.62 0.81
C GLU A 60 -1.17 -20.57 0.34
N GLU A 61 -0.91 -19.95 -0.80
CA GLU A 61 0.45 -19.75 -1.30
C GLU A 61 1.24 -18.79 -0.39
N ILE A 62 0.62 -17.67 -0.01
CA ILE A 62 1.25 -16.68 0.88
C ILE A 62 1.49 -17.28 2.27
N THR A 63 0.54 -18.04 2.84
CA THR A 63 0.76 -18.72 4.13
C THR A 63 1.92 -19.71 4.04
N SER A 64 1.99 -20.50 2.97
CA SER A 64 3.05 -21.50 2.78
C SER A 64 4.43 -20.85 2.64
N LEU A 65 4.53 -19.75 1.89
CA LEU A 65 5.77 -18.99 1.74
C LEU A 65 6.18 -18.30 3.05
N THR A 66 5.20 -17.75 3.78
CA THR A 66 5.42 -17.13 5.10
C THR A 66 5.88 -18.16 6.15
N ALA A 67 5.38 -19.39 6.07
CA ALA A 67 5.80 -20.50 6.93
C ALA A 67 7.23 -20.97 6.63
N GLY A 68 7.63 -20.91 5.36
CA GLY A 68 8.98 -21.32 4.91
C GLY A 68 10.06 -20.27 5.16
N ASP A 69 9.69 -19.01 5.42
CA ASP A 69 10.65 -17.92 5.60
C ASP A 69 11.02 -17.73 7.09
N PRO A 70 12.28 -18.01 7.49
CA PRO A 70 12.73 -17.84 8.86
C PRO A 70 12.71 -16.38 9.33
N GLU A 71 12.84 -15.39 8.42
CA GLU A 71 12.74 -13.97 8.79
C GLU A 71 11.29 -13.61 9.17
N MET A 72 10.31 -14.12 8.43
CA MET A 72 8.90 -13.89 8.75
C MET A 72 8.45 -14.59 10.02
N GLN A 73 8.94 -15.80 10.30
CA GLN A 73 8.66 -16.48 11.57
C GLN A 73 9.23 -15.70 12.78
N ASP A 74 10.40 -15.09 12.62
CA ASP A 74 11.01 -14.24 13.65
C ASP A 74 10.20 -12.95 13.87
N VAL A 75 9.68 -12.34 12.79
CA VAL A 75 8.76 -11.20 12.88
C VAL A 75 7.45 -11.60 13.57
N LEU A 76 6.85 -12.75 13.24
CA LEU A 76 5.65 -13.28 13.91
C LEU A 76 5.88 -13.51 15.41
N PHE A 77 7.05 -14.04 15.77
CA PHE A 77 7.44 -14.20 17.16
C PHE A 77 7.50 -12.84 17.88
N HIS A 78 8.06 -11.82 17.25
CA HIS A 78 8.15 -10.47 17.82
C HIS A 78 6.83 -9.70 17.85
N ILE A 79 5.90 -9.98 16.94
CA ILE A 79 4.54 -9.43 17.00
C ILE A 79 3.81 -9.98 18.23
N ASN A 80 3.92 -11.29 18.50
CA ASN A 80 3.21 -11.93 19.62
C ASN A 80 3.89 -11.73 20.99
N ASN A 81 5.22 -11.77 21.05
CA ASN A 81 5.99 -11.71 22.31
C ASN A 81 6.57 -10.31 22.59
N GLY A 82 6.40 -9.37 21.66
CA GLY A 82 6.96 -8.04 21.73
C GLY A 82 8.33 -7.91 21.06
N TRP A 83 8.59 -6.70 20.59
CA TRP A 83 9.86 -6.33 19.97
C TRP A 83 10.90 -6.01 21.04
N PRO A 84 12.18 -6.39 20.84
CA PRO A 84 13.23 -6.08 21.79
C PRO A 84 13.41 -4.57 21.94
N GLN A 85 13.85 -4.08 23.10
CA GLN A 85 14.06 -2.64 23.30
C GLN A 85 15.26 -2.09 22.53
N LYS A 86 16.23 -2.94 22.20
CA LYS A 86 17.45 -2.57 21.48
C LYS A 86 17.46 -3.25 20.11
N LYS A 87 17.83 -2.50 19.08
CA LYS A 87 18.11 -3.02 17.73
C LYS A 87 19.28 -4.00 17.81
N LYS A 88 18.97 -5.29 17.99
CA LYS A 88 19.94 -6.38 17.86
C LYS A 88 19.93 -6.86 16.40
N LYS A 89 21.01 -7.52 15.98
CA LYS A 89 21.08 -8.23 14.69
C LYS A 89 20.12 -9.42 14.74
N ILE A 90 18.86 -9.14 14.45
CA ILE A 90 17.75 -10.08 14.43
C ILE A 90 17.26 -10.11 12.98
N ALA A 91 16.74 -11.24 12.49
CA ALA A 91 16.26 -11.35 11.12
C ALA A 91 15.12 -10.34 10.86
N ALA A 92 14.31 -10.06 11.89
CA ALA A 92 13.30 -9.01 11.91
C ALA A 92 13.81 -7.54 11.88
N GLN A 93 15.12 -7.28 11.87
CA GLN A 93 15.69 -5.92 11.87
C GLN A 93 15.17 -5.01 10.75
N PRO A 94 14.98 -5.47 9.49
CA PRO A 94 14.46 -4.62 8.41
C PRO A 94 13.07 -4.08 8.71
N TYR A 95 12.25 -4.80 9.48
CA TYR A 95 10.86 -4.47 9.79
C TYR A 95 10.70 -3.54 11.00
N TRP A 96 11.78 -3.14 11.64
CA TRP A 96 11.74 -2.30 12.84
C TRP A 96 11.08 -0.93 12.63
N HIS A 97 11.21 -0.39 11.42
CA HIS A 97 10.67 0.93 11.06
C HIS A 97 9.14 0.96 11.00
N CYS A 98 8.49 -0.21 10.85
CA CYS A 98 7.04 -0.35 10.74
C CYS A 98 6.44 -1.26 11.82
N LYS A 99 7.21 -1.63 12.86
CA LYS A 99 6.81 -2.59 13.91
C LYS A 99 5.46 -2.31 14.58
N GLU A 100 5.05 -1.04 14.66
CA GLU A 100 3.80 -0.62 15.31
C GLU A 100 2.59 -0.77 14.37
N GLU A 101 2.83 -0.86 13.07
CA GLU A 101 1.82 -1.05 12.02
C GLU A 101 1.71 -2.51 11.59
N LEU A 102 2.52 -3.41 12.16
CA LEU A 102 2.52 -4.83 11.81
C LEU A 102 1.58 -5.62 12.72
N TYR A 103 0.71 -6.42 12.11
CA TYR A 103 -0.18 -7.33 12.81
C TYR A 103 -0.21 -8.69 12.13
N SER A 104 -0.48 -9.74 12.92
CA SER A 104 -0.68 -11.10 12.42
C SER A 104 -2.16 -11.38 12.23
N THR A 105 -2.55 -11.88 11.05
CA THR A 105 -3.87 -12.44 10.80
C THR A 105 -3.98 -13.84 11.42
N LYS A 106 -5.21 -14.32 11.66
CA LYS A 106 -5.50 -15.67 12.21
C LYS A 106 -4.86 -16.82 11.40
N GLU A 107 -4.55 -16.57 10.14
CA GLU A 107 -3.97 -17.52 9.18
C GLU A 107 -2.43 -17.50 9.18
N GLY A 108 -1.79 -16.75 10.09
CA GLY A 108 -0.32 -16.69 10.21
C GLY A 108 0.36 -15.74 9.22
N ILE A 109 -0.39 -14.83 8.59
CA ILE A 109 0.13 -13.86 7.64
C ILE A 109 0.39 -12.53 8.35
N ILE A 110 1.53 -11.91 8.00
CA ILE A 110 1.93 -10.61 8.52
C ILE A 110 1.41 -9.52 7.58
N CYS A 111 0.58 -8.63 8.10
CA CYS A 111 0.04 -7.50 7.36
C CYS A 111 0.58 -6.19 7.96
N ARG A 112 0.68 -5.16 7.11
CA ARG A 112 1.05 -3.80 7.52
C ARG A 112 -0.14 -2.88 7.32
N GLY A 113 -0.64 -2.28 8.39
CA GLY A 113 -1.76 -1.36 8.36
C GLY A 113 -2.33 -1.07 9.74
N HIS A 114 -3.23 -0.10 9.81
CA HIS A 114 -4.00 0.17 11.02
C HIS A 114 -5.23 -0.73 10.99
N THR A 115 -5.42 -1.56 12.02
CA THR A 115 -6.70 -2.23 12.23
C THR A 115 -7.72 -1.15 12.57
N HIS A 116 -8.55 -0.74 11.61
CA HIS A 116 -9.83 -0.11 11.94
C HIS A 116 -10.65 -1.20 12.62
N SER A 117 -10.63 -1.16 13.96
CA SER A 117 -11.57 -1.90 14.80
C SER A 117 -12.94 -1.25 14.59
N ASP A 118 -13.77 -1.87 13.76
CA ASP A 118 -15.23 -1.75 13.87
C ASP A 118 -15.76 -2.86 14.77
#